data_AF-A0A7Y9RKY4-F1
#
_entry.id   AF-A0A7Y9RKY4-F1
#
_cell.length_a   1.000
_cell.length_b   1.000
_cell.length_c   1.000
_cell.angle_alpha   90.00
_cell.angle_beta   90.00
_cell.angle_gamma   90.00
#
_symmetry.space_group_name_H-M   'P 1'
#
loop_
_entity.id
_entity.type
_entity.pdbx_description
1 polymer ?
#
loop_
_entity_poly.entity_id
_entity_poly.type
_entity_poly.pdbx_seq_one_letter_code
_entity_poly.pdbx_strand_id
1 'polypeptide(L)' 'MGKVVFLYRSLAYRNAAADMLSKARKLPRGAERSAARRYARALRDLAQTEAWLEGRLAEEARPARQTRMAASG' A
#
# COMPACT_ATOMS: atom_id res chain seq x y z
N MET A 1 -5.22 10.87 -17.83
CA MET A 1 -3.99 10.43 -17.15
C MET A 1 -4.15 10.57 -15.63
N GLY A 2 -4.84 9.65 -14.96
CA GLY A 2 -5.19 9.79 -13.52
C GLY A 2 -4.82 8.60 -12.63
N LYS A 3 -4.17 7.55 -13.16
CA LYS A 3 -3.92 6.29 -12.42
C LYS A 3 -2.49 6.13 -11.88
N VAL A 4 -1.58 7.05 -12.18
CA VAL A 4 -0.13 6.88 -11.90
C VAL A 4 0.26 7.39 -10.51
N VAL A 5 -0.51 8.31 -9.91
CA VAL A 5 -0.14 8.94 -8.62
C VAL A 5 -0.45 8.03 -7.42
N PHE A 6 -1.42 7.13 -7.57
CA PHE A 6 -1.95 6.33 -6.46
C PHE A 6 -0.97 5.24 -6.00
N LEU A 7 -0.39 4.45 -6.91
CA LEU A 7 0.58 3.40 -6.58
C LEU A 7 1.89 3.90 -5.94
N TYR A 8 2.21 5.19 -6.09
CA TYR A 8 3.48 5.74 -5.59
C TYR A 8 3.54 5.75 -4.06
N ARG A 9 2.40 6.01 -3.40
CA ARG A 9 2.37 6.28 -1.96
C ARG A 9 2.45 5.00 -1.15
N SER A 10 1.66 3.97 -1.47
CA SER A 10 1.82 2.64 -0.86
C SER A 10 3.20 2.04 -1.14
N LEU A 11 3.74 2.21 -2.35
CA LEU A 11 5.08 1.73 -2.72
C LEU A 11 6.19 2.43 -1.91
N ALA A 12 6.11 3.74 -1.72
CA ALA A 12 7.07 4.50 -0.93
C ALA A 12 7.17 3.97 0.51
N TYR A 13 6.03 3.68 1.15
CA TYR A 13 6.02 3.12 2.49
C TYR A 13 6.56 1.69 2.56
N ARG A 14 6.30 0.84 1.53
CA ARG A 14 6.89 -0.51 1.44
C ARG A 14 8.41 -0.45 1.33
N ASN A 15 8.93 0.44 0.48
CA ASN A 15 10.37 0.64 0.31
C ASN A 15 11.01 1.17 1.60
N ALA A 16 10.40 2.19 2.24
CA ALA A 16 10.86 2.70 3.52
C ALA A 16 10.87 1.63 4.63
N ALA A 17 9.85 0.76 4.66
CA ALA A 17 9.82 -0.37 5.58
C ALA A 17 10.95 -1.37 5.32
N ALA A 18 11.23 -1.69 4.05
CA ALA A 18 12.32 -2.60 3.67
C ALA A 18 13.68 -2.02 4.05
N ASP A 19 13.90 -0.72 3.85
CA ASP A 19 15.11 -0.02 4.26
C ASP A 19 15.27 -0.03 5.78
N MET A 20 14.18 0.25 6.52
CA MET A 20 14.19 0.22 7.98
C MET A 20 14.50 -1.18 8.53
N LEU A 21 13.96 -2.24 7.92
CA LEU A 21 14.29 -3.62 8.28
C LEU A 21 15.75 -3.96 7.96
N SER A 22 16.29 -3.46 6.85
CA SER A 22 17.70 -3.64 6.50
C SER A 22 18.63 -2.94 7.49
N LYS A 23 18.29 -1.71 7.90
CA LYS A 23 19.00 -0.99 8.98
C LYS A 23 18.90 -1.75 10.31
N ALA A 24 17.71 -2.21 10.69
CA ALA A 24 17.49 -3.00 11.90
C ALA A 24 18.28 -4.32 11.93
N ARG A 25 18.54 -4.93 10.76
CA ARG A 25 19.35 -6.16 10.69
C ARG A 25 20.80 -5.92 11.10
N LYS A 26 21.35 -4.74 10.81
CA LYS A 26 22.72 -4.34 11.14
C LYS A 26 22.90 -3.95 12.62
N LEU A 27 21.82 -3.64 13.33
CA LEU A 27 21.86 -3.28 14.75
C LEU A 27 22.04 -4.53 15.65
N PRO A 28 22.77 -4.40 16.77
CA PRO A 28 22.85 -5.43 17.79
C PRO A 28 21.47 -5.71 18.41
N ARG A 29 21.32 -6.88 19.04
CA ARG A 29 20.07 -7.20 19.77
C ARG A 29 19.89 -6.19 20.90
N GLY A 30 18.72 -5.56 20.97
CA GLY A 30 18.44 -4.54 21.98
C GLY A 30 17.19 -3.71 21.65
N ALA A 31 16.94 -2.72 22.50
CA ALA A 31 15.75 -1.85 22.40
C ALA A 31 15.69 -1.08 21.06
N GLU A 32 16.84 -0.64 20.55
CA GLU A 32 16.95 0.10 19.29
C GLU A 32 16.53 -0.77 18.08
N ARG A 33 17.01 -2.01 18.01
CA ARG A 33 16.59 -2.98 16.98
C ARG A 33 15.09 -3.27 17.04
N SER A 34 14.55 -3.40 18.26
CA SER A 34 13.12 -3.61 18.46
C SER A 34 12.29 -2.38 18.07
N ALA A 35 12.78 -1.16 18.35
CA ALA A 35 12.16 0.08 17.90
C ALA A 35 12.16 0.18 16.37
N ALA A 36 13.29 -0.06 15.71
CA ALA A 36 13.39 -0.05 14.25
C ALA A 36 12.44 -1.08 13.59
N ARG A 37 12.31 -2.27 14.18
CA ARG A 37 11.33 -3.27 13.73
C ARG A 37 9.88 -2.83 13.92
N ARG A 38 9.57 -2.14 15.03
CA ARG A 38 8.22 -1.57 15.26
C ARG A 38 7.90 -0.48 14.24
N TYR A 39 8.85 0.42 13.96
CA TYR A 39 8.70 1.43 12.90
C TYR A 39 8.48 0.80 11.53
N ALA A 40 9.23 -0.24 11.19
CA ALA A 40 9.03 -0.94 9.92
C ALA A 40 7.66 -1.63 9.80
N ARG A 41 7.09 -2.13 10.91
CA ARG A 41 5.73 -2.67 10.94
C ARG A 41 4.70 -1.57 10.71
N ALA A 42 4.81 -0.44 11.41
CA ALA A 42 3.91 0.70 11.21
C ALA A 42 3.91 1.20 9.76
N LEU A 43 5.08 1.23 9.11
CA LEU A 43 5.18 1.58 7.68
C LEU A 43 4.49 0.56 6.76
N ARG A 44 4.52 -0.73 7.10
CA ARG A 44 3.78 -1.76 6.35
C ARG A 44 2.28 -1.61 6.52
N ASP A 45 1.81 -1.32 7.72
CA ASP A 45 0.39 -1.12 8.01
C ASP A 45 -0.15 0.12 7.28
N LEU A 46 0.66 1.19 7.26
CA LEU A 46 0.36 2.39 6.48
C LEU A 46 0.32 2.09 4.97
N ALA A 47 1.28 1.32 4.45
CA ALA A 47 1.28 0.90 3.06
C ALA A 47 0.06 0.05 2.67
N GLN A 48 -0.42 -0.80 3.59
CA GLN A 48 -1.61 -1.62 3.39
C GLN A 48 -2.87 -0.76 3.39
N THR A 49 -2.95 0.21 4.30
CA THR A 49 -4.06 1.17 4.36
C THR A 49 -4.14 1.99 3.07
N GLU A 50 -3.01 2.52 2.62
CA GLU A 50 -2.93 3.29 1.37
C GLU A 50 -3.28 2.39 0.17
N ALA A 51 -2.74 1.17 0.07
CA ALA A 51 -3.10 0.24 -1.00
C ALA A 51 -4.59 -0.14 -1.00
N TRP A 52 -5.22 -0.25 0.17
CA TRP A 52 -6.65 -0.49 0.28
C TRP A 52 -7.47 0.71 -0.22
N LEU A 53 -7.08 1.93 0.15
CA LEU A 53 -7.68 3.17 -0.37
C LEU A 53 -7.49 3.30 -1.89
N GLU A 54 -6.30 2.98 -2.39
CA GLU A 54 -5.98 2.97 -3.82
C GLU A 54 -6.89 1.97 -4.57
N GLY A 55 -7.11 0.77 -4.02
CA GLY A 55 -8.00 -0.23 -4.58
C GLY A 55 -9.47 0.21 -4.59
N ARG A 56 -9.94 0.84 -3.49
CA ARG A 56 -11.29 1.42 -3.39
C ARG A 56 -11.52 2.52 -4.43
N LEU A 57 -10.59 3.46 -4.56
CA LEU A 57 -10.66 4.54 -5.55
C LEU A 57 -10.64 4.00 -6.99
N ALA A 58 -9.89 2.92 -7.24
CA ALA A 58 -9.85 2.28 -8.56
C ALA A 58 -11.18 1.60 -8.94
N GLU A 59 -11.89 0.99 -7.99
CA GLU A 59 -13.22 0.42 -8.19
C GLU A 59 -14.29 1.52 -8.34
N GLU A 60 -14.24 2.57 -7.52
CA GLU A 60 -15.15 3.73 -7.64
C GLU A 60 -14.95 4.49 -8.97
N ALA A 61 -13.73 4.50 -9.50
CA ALA A 61 -13.42 5.08 -10.81
C ALA A 61 -13.78 4.16 -12.01
N ARG A 62 -14.22 2.91 -11.78
CA ARG A 62 -14.77 2.09 -12.87
C ARG A 62 -16.20 2.57 -13.14
N PRO A 63 -16.51 3.08 -14.36
CA PRO A 63 -17.90 3.35 -14.71
C PRO A 63 -18.68 2.04 -14.61
N ALA A 64 -19.85 2.07 -13.97
CA ALA A 64 -20.78 0.96 -13.94
C ALA A 64 -20.94 0.46 -15.38
N ARG A 65 -20.38 -0.72 -15.66
CA ARG A 65 -20.58 -1.39 -16.94
C ARG A 65 -22.08 -1.59 -17.01
N GLN A 66 -22.78 -0.74 -17.78
CA GLN A 66 -24.18 -0.93 -18.07
C GLN A 66 -24.28 -2.33 -18.66
N THR A 67 -24.73 -3.28 -17.83
CA THR A 67 -25.27 -4.53 -18.30
C THR A 67 -26.51 -4.14 -19.07
N ARG A 68 -26.31 -3.78 -20.34
CA ARG A 68 -27.38 -3.69 -21.31
C ARG A 68 -27.84 -5.14 -21.48
N MET A 69 -28.79 -5.55 -20.64
CA MET A 69 -29.65 -6.68 -20.96
C MET A 69 -30.26 -6.35 -22.31
N ALA A 70 -29.69 -6.94 -23.36
CA ALA A 70 -30.37 -7.04 -24.63
C ALA A 70 -31.51 -8.05 -24.41
N ALA A 71 -32.69 -7.51 -24.12
CA ALA A 71 -33.92 -8.20 -24.45
C ALA A 71 -34.01 -8.26 -25.99
N SER A 72 -34.06 -9.48 -26.51
CA SER A 72 -34.60 -9.83 -27.83
C SER A 72 -34.96 -11.31 -27.68
N GLY A 73 -36.23 -11.71 -27.65
CA GLY A 73 -37.26 -11.33 -28.62
C GLY A 73 -37.27 -12.43 -29.66
#